data_AF-I0BCS1-F1
#
_entry.id   AF-I0BCS1-F1
#
_cell.length_a   1.000
_cell.length_b   1.000
_cell.length_c   1.000
_cell.angle_alpha   90.00
_cell.angle_beta   90.00
_cell.angle_gamma   90.00
#
_symmetry.space_group_name_H-M   'P 1'
#
loop_
_entity.id
_entity.type
_entity.pdbx_description
1 polymer ?
#
loop_
_entity_poly.entity_id
_entity_poly.type
_entity_poly.pdbx_seq_one_letter_code
_entity_poly.pdbx_strand_id
1 'polypeptide(L)'
;MSRKYGKKHLAAAFLCGTLFFSGLSYAATQSIDVSFPQLKFFVNGEDKTPAAEFDNNGTKVPSSLIYEGTTYVPLRMVGQMVTEAVYWDGNTSSVSIGQPHVLLTDAAGKSLGSAVLTAAPQGVSVKVSVSGLTPGLHGIHVHESAIQGSDFKTAGGHFNPEGKKHGHDNPEGAHIGDLVNLEVKADGTAEAELLVEGATLTAGDEHSLLGKSLIIHAAADDYKTDPSGNSGDRIAGGNIPQ
;
A
#
# COMPACT_ATOMS: atom_id res chain seq x y z
N MET A 1 -70.69 -34.88 12.52
CA MET A 1 -70.44 -36.33 12.35
C MET A 1 -71.00 -36.77 11.01
N SER A 2 -70.14 -36.97 9.99
CA SER A 2 -70.29 -38.03 8.99
C SER A 2 -69.05 -37.99 8.10
N ARG A 3 -68.30 -39.10 8.09
CA ARG A 3 -67.08 -39.31 7.32
C ARG A 3 -67.43 -40.27 6.20
N LYS A 4 -66.97 -40.02 4.97
CA LYS A 4 -66.53 -41.09 4.06
C LYS A 4 -65.67 -40.52 2.94
N TYR A 5 -64.40 -40.91 2.97
CA TYR A 5 -63.43 -40.75 1.88
C TYR A 5 -63.67 -41.83 0.82
N GLY A 6 -63.45 -41.47 -0.45
CA GLY A 6 -63.17 -42.40 -1.55
C GLY A 6 -62.07 -41.81 -2.42
N LYS A 7 -60.89 -42.45 -2.42
CA LYS A 7 -59.68 -42.07 -3.18
C LYS A 7 -59.82 -42.48 -4.65
N LYS A 8 -59.21 -41.70 -5.57
CA LYS A 8 -58.40 -42.15 -6.73
C LYS A 8 -57.82 -40.93 -7.48
N HIS A 9 -56.50 -40.74 -7.37
CA HIS A 9 -55.46 -40.38 -8.37
C HIS A 9 -55.86 -39.55 -9.62
N LEU A 10 -55.11 -38.59 -10.19
CA LEU A 10 -53.73 -38.05 -10.08
C LEU A 10 -53.67 -36.79 -11.00
N ALA A 11 -52.76 -35.84 -10.69
CA ALA A 11 -51.93 -34.93 -11.53
C ALA A 11 -52.23 -34.74 -13.05
N ALA A 12 -51.90 -33.64 -13.74
CA ALA A 12 -51.30 -32.33 -13.47
C ALA A 12 -51.26 -31.53 -14.81
N ALA A 13 -50.78 -30.29 -14.71
CA ALA A 13 -50.08 -29.49 -15.72
C ALA A 13 -50.86 -28.32 -16.34
N PHE A 14 -50.49 -27.10 -15.91
CA PHE A 14 -50.86 -25.83 -16.51
C PHE A 14 -49.69 -25.36 -17.41
N LEU A 15 -50.04 -24.89 -18.60
CA LEU A 15 -49.16 -24.57 -19.73
C LEU A 15 -48.17 -23.43 -19.44
N CYS A 16 -46.94 -23.61 -19.96
CA CYS A 16 -45.92 -22.60 -20.14
C CYS A 16 -46.35 -21.50 -21.14
N GLY A 17 -46.11 -20.23 -20.79
CA GLY A 17 -46.08 -19.10 -21.72
C GLY A 17 -44.63 -18.65 -21.93
N THR A 18 -44.08 -18.92 -23.11
CA THR A 18 -42.76 -18.49 -23.58
C THR A 18 -42.79 -17.03 -24.04
N LEU A 19 -41.85 -16.21 -23.58
CA LEU A 19 -41.44 -14.98 -24.27
C LEU A 19 -39.98 -15.11 -24.68
N PHE A 20 -39.76 -15.05 -25.99
CA PHE A 20 -38.49 -15.06 -26.68
C PHE A 20 -37.68 -13.80 -26.39
N PHE A 21 -36.47 -13.96 -25.84
CA PHE A 21 -35.33 -13.09 -26.10
C PHE A 21 -34.15 -13.98 -26.47
N SER A 22 -33.96 -14.23 -27.76
CA SER A 22 -32.74 -14.85 -28.29
C SER A 22 -31.66 -13.79 -28.45
N GLY A 23 -31.09 -13.34 -27.33
CA GLY A 23 -29.76 -12.74 -27.33
C GLY A 23 -28.75 -13.87 -27.26
N LEU A 24 -28.17 -14.25 -28.41
CA LEU A 24 -26.98 -15.10 -28.41
C LEU A 24 -25.81 -14.26 -27.89
N SER A 25 -25.62 -14.25 -26.58
CA SER A 25 -24.36 -13.81 -25.99
C SER A 25 -23.32 -14.89 -26.27
N TYR A 26 -22.51 -14.72 -27.31
CA TYR A 26 -21.30 -15.52 -27.48
C TYR A 26 -20.26 -15.00 -26.48
N ALA A 27 -20.20 -15.60 -25.29
CA ALA A 27 -18.98 -15.54 -24.50
C ALA A 27 -18.02 -16.54 -25.13
N ALA A 28 -17.02 -16.06 -25.88
CA ALA A 28 -15.87 -16.88 -26.22
C ALA A 28 -15.14 -17.18 -24.91
N THR A 29 -15.44 -18.32 -24.29
CA THR A 29 -14.66 -18.84 -23.18
C THR A 29 -13.33 -19.32 -23.75
N GLN A 30 -12.32 -18.46 -23.72
CA GLN A 30 -10.94 -18.94 -23.78
C GLN A 30 -10.69 -19.77 -22.52
N SER A 31 -10.37 -21.05 -22.68
CA SER A 31 -9.92 -21.89 -21.58
C SER A 31 -8.50 -21.46 -21.20
N ILE A 32 -8.31 -21.11 -19.93
CA ILE A 32 -6.98 -20.81 -19.38
C ILE A 32 -6.45 -22.12 -18.81
N ASP A 33 -5.41 -22.69 -19.43
CA ASP A 33 -4.69 -23.84 -18.89
C ASP A 33 -3.61 -23.37 -17.92
N VAL A 34 -3.81 -23.64 -16.63
CA VAL A 34 -2.86 -23.34 -15.56
C VAL A 34 -2.50 -24.63 -14.82
N SER A 35 -1.21 -24.84 -14.55
CA SER A 35 -0.75 -25.91 -13.67
C SER A 35 0.07 -25.35 -12.50
N PHE A 36 0.09 -26.08 -11.38
CA PHE A 36 0.73 -25.64 -10.14
C PHE A 36 1.78 -26.68 -9.69
N PRO A 37 2.88 -26.86 -10.45
CA PRO A 37 3.90 -27.84 -10.09
C PRO A 37 4.64 -27.41 -8.81
N GLN A 38 5.14 -28.37 -8.05
CA GLN A 38 6.10 -28.07 -7.00
C GLN A 38 7.50 -27.93 -7.62
N LEU A 39 8.02 -26.72 -7.63
CA LEU A 39 9.36 -26.41 -8.14
C LEU A 39 10.40 -26.52 -7.03
N LYS A 40 11.64 -26.87 -7.38
CA LYS A 40 12.78 -26.85 -6.46
C LYS A 40 13.56 -25.55 -6.63
N PHE A 41 13.93 -24.92 -5.52
CA PHE A 41 14.66 -23.66 -5.52
C PHE A 41 16.00 -23.85 -4.83
N PHE A 42 17.08 -23.42 -5.51
CA PHE A 42 18.42 -23.43 -4.94
C PHE A 42 18.97 -22.01 -4.97
N VAL A 43 19.26 -21.43 -3.81
CA VAL A 43 19.81 -20.07 -3.68
C VAL A 43 21.19 -20.19 -3.05
N ASN A 44 22.20 -19.67 -3.74
CA ASN A 44 23.61 -19.77 -3.29
C ASN A 44 24.05 -21.21 -2.99
N GLY A 45 23.52 -22.19 -3.72
CA GLY A 45 23.80 -23.61 -3.55
C GLY A 45 23.02 -24.31 -2.41
N GLU A 46 22.21 -23.59 -1.66
CA GLU A 46 21.35 -24.13 -0.60
C GLU A 46 19.95 -24.42 -1.14
N ASP A 47 19.36 -25.55 -0.75
CA ASP A 47 17.94 -25.85 -1.04
C ASP A 47 17.03 -24.94 -0.21
N LYS A 48 16.31 -24.06 -0.90
CA LYS A 48 15.31 -23.13 -0.34
C LYS A 48 13.91 -23.45 -0.84
N THR A 49 13.68 -24.68 -1.29
CA THR A 49 12.38 -25.11 -1.83
C THR A 49 11.26 -24.87 -0.79
N PRO A 50 10.23 -24.06 -1.14
CA PRO A 50 9.14 -23.75 -0.23
C PRO A 50 8.14 -24.92 -0.22
N ALA A 51 7.15 -24.83 0.67
CA ALA A 51 5.98 -25.69 0.56
C ALA A 51 5.23 -25.45 -0.77
N ALA A 52 4.34 -26.37 -1.13
CA ALA A 52 3.51 -26.24 -2.33
C ALA A 52 2.60 -24.99 -2.30
N GLU A 53 2.24 -24.55 -1.09
CA GLU A 53 1.57 -23.28 -0.85
C GLU A 53 2.50 -22.33 -0.10
N PHE A 54 2.49 -21.07 -0.49
CA PHE A 54 3.18 -19.96 0.13
C PHE A 54 2.16 -19.10 0.91
N ASP A 55 2.51 -18.71 2.13
CA ASP A 55 1.72 -17.74 2.90
C ASP A 55 2.11 -16.32 2.51
N ASN A 56 1.25 -15.66 1.74
CA ASN A 56 1.39 -14.27 1.34
C ASN A 56 0.58 -13.37 2.30
N ASN A 57 1.14 -13.05 3.46
CA ASN A 57 0.55 -12.21 4.50
C ASN A 57 -0.87 -12.67 4.92
N GLY A 58 -1.02 -13.94 5.27
CA GLY A 58 -2.27 -14.56 5.73
C GLY A 58 -3.09 -15.20 4.62
N THR A 59 -2.68 -15.05 3.35
CA THR A 59 -3.34 -15.69 2.21
C THR A 59 -2.45 -16.80 1.65
N LYS A 60 -2.93 -18.04 1.71
CA LYS A 60 -2.25 -19.16 1.06
C LYS A 60 -2.43 -19.11 -0.45
N VAL A 61 -1.31 -19.10 -1.18
CA VAL A 61 -1.26 -19.09 -2.64
C VAL A 61 -0.35 -20.21 -3.14
N PRO A 62 -0.52 -20.74 -4.35
CA PRO A 62 0.42 -21.69 -4.93
C PRO A 62 1.84 -21.10 -4.99
N SER A 63 2.86 -21.90 -4.66
CA SER A 63 4.26 -21.46 -4.71
C SER A 63 4.82 -21.33 -6.13
N SER A 64 4.14 -21.94 -7.11
CA SER A 64 4.37 -21.66 -8.52
C SER A 64 3.10 -21.85 -9.34
N LEU A 65 3.05 -21.19 -10.50
CA LEU A 65 2.10 -21.49 -11.56
C LEU A 65 2.84 -21.59 -12.89
N ILE A 66 2.38 -22.46 -13.78
CA ILE A 66 2.77 -22.45 -15.18
C ILE A 66 1.55 -22.04 -16.00
N TYR A 67 1.69 -20.95 -16.73
CA TYR A 67 0.69 -20.43 -17.66
C TYR A 67 1.37 -20.18 -19.01
N GLU A 68 0.82 -20.75 -20.09
CA GLU A 68 1.40 -20.68 -21.45
C GLU A 68 2.88 -21.12 -21.50
N GLY A 69 3.21 -22.17 -20.75
CA GLY A 69 4.59 -22.70 -20.66
C GLY A 69 5.57 -21.80 -19.89
N THR A 70 5.09 -20.69 -19.32
CA THR A 70 5.89 -19.75 -18.52
C THR A 70 5.67 -20.01 -17.04
N THR A 71 6.77 -20.13 -16.30
CA THR A 71 6.75 -20.26 -14.85
C THR A 71 6.62 -18.89 -14.19
N TYR A 72 5.65 -18.76 -13.29
CA TYR A 72 5.50 -17.61 -12.40
C TYR A 72 5.59 -18.08 -10.96
N VAL A 73 6.17 -17.24 -10.11
CA VAL A 73 6.37 -17.51 -8.69
C VAL A 73 6.02 -16.24 -7.89
N PRO A 74 5.48 -16.36 -6.67
CA PRO A 74 5.21 -15.18 -5.86
C PRO A 74 6.50 -14.41 -5.56
N LEU A 75 6.51 -13.11 -5.87
CA LEU A 75 7.73 -12.31 -5.69
C LEU A 75 8.17 -12.21 -4.22
N ARG A 76 7.22 -12.08 -3.29
CA ARG A 76 7.49 -12.12 -1.84
C ARG A 76 8.14 -13.43 -1.40
N MET A 77 7.75 -14.54 -2.01
CA MET A 77 8.36 -15.85 -1.75
C MET A 77 9.82 -15.85 -2.20
N VAL A 78 10.10 -15.33 -3.41
CA VAL A 78 11.49 -15.18 -3.90
C VAL A 78 12.29 -14.26 -2.98
N GLY A 79 11.73 -13.12 -2.58
CA GLY A 79 12.34 -12.19 -1.63
C GLY A 79 12.76 -12.89 -0.32
N GLN A 80 11.85 -13.66 0.29
CA GLN A 80 12.17 -14.44 1.50
C GLN A 80 13.31 -15.44 1.29
N MET A 81 13.40 -16.08 0.11
CA MET A 81 14.51 -17.01 -0.19
C MET A 81 15.87 -16.31 -0.23
N VAL A 82 15.90 -15.03 -0.64
CA VAL A 82 17.12 -14.22 -0.71
C VAL A 82 17.28 -13.25 0.46
N THR A 83 16.42 -13.34 1.48
CA THR A 83 16.40 -12.46 2.67
C THR A 83 16.15 -10.98 2.33
N GLU A 84 15.42 -10.73 1.25
CA GLU A 84 15.01 -9.39 0.84
C GLU A 84 13.51 -9.19 1.09
N ALA A 85 13.16 -8.10 1.78
CA ALA A 85 11.76 -7.71 1.94
C ALA A 85 11.18 -7.24 0.60
N VAL A 86 9.89 -7.48 0.38
CA VAL A 86 9.18 -7.03 -0.83
C VAL A 86 7.96 -6.22 -0.42
N TYR A 87 7.94 -4.96 -0.87
CA TYR A 87 6.91 -3.98 -0.56
C TYR A 87 6.06 -3.69 -1.79
N TRP A 88 4.76 -3.47 -1.58
CA TRP A 88 3.80 -3.14 -2.62
C TRP A 88 3.08 -1.81 -2.32
N ASP A 89 3.04 -0.92 -3.31
CA ASP A 89 2.13 0.23 -3.32
C ASP A 89 1.09 0.03 -4.43
N GLY A 90 -0.14 -0.24 -4.01
CA GLY A 90 -1.27 -0.44 -4.91
C GLY A 90 -1.73 0.81 -5.65
N ASN A 91 -1.42 2.01 -5.14
CA ASN A 91 -1.81 3.25 -5.80
C ASN A 91 -0.96 3.52 -7.05
N THR A 92 0.34 3.22 -6.96
CA THR A 92 1.28 3.38 -8.08
C THR A 92 1.56 2.08 -8.83
N SER A 93 0.98 0.96 -8.38
CA SER A 93 1.29 -0.39 -8.87
C SER A 93 2.79 -0.70 -8.86
N SER A 94 3.50 -0.19 -7.85
CA SER A 94 4.95 -0.30 -7.75
C SER A 94 5.36 -1.35 -6.72
N VAL A 95 6.50 -1.96 -7.00
CA VAL A 95 7.12 -2.98 -6.15
C VAL A 95 8.50 -2.48 -5.75
N SER A 96 8.83 -2.60 -4.47
CA SER A 96 10.19 -2.35 -3.96
C SER A 96 10.76 -3.62 -3.35
N ILE A 97 12.04 -3.90 -3.59
CA ILE A 97 12.77 -5.03 -3.01
C ILE A 97 13.88 -4.47 -2.12
N GLY A 98 13.99 -4.98 -0.90
CA GLY A 98 14.97 -4.57 0.13
C GLY A 98 14.49 -3.39 0.97
N GLN A 99 14.16 -2.26 0.36
CA GLN A 99 13.76 -1.03 1.07
C GLN A 99 12.43 -0.47 0.54
N PRO A 100 11.55 0.10 1.39
CA PRO A 100 10.38 0.82 0.93
C PRO A 100 10.78 2.03 0.07
N HIS A 101 10.29 2.08 -1.16
CA HIS A 101 10.47 3.21 -2.07
C HIS A 101 9.13 3.90 -2.30
N VAL A 102 9.08 5.20 -1.99
CA VAL A 102 7.89 6.04 -2.09
C VAL A 102 8.02 6.93 -3.31
N LEU A 103 7.07 6.85 -4.24
CA LEU A 103 6.97 7.82 -5.34
C LEU A 103 6.21 9.04 -4.87
N LEU A 104 6.83 10.22 -4.97
CA LEU A 104 6.22 11.49 -4.58
C LEU A 104 5.62 12.18 -5.82
N THR A 105 4.34 12.50 -5.73
CA THR A 105 3.58 13.12 -6.82
C THR A 105 2.79 14.33 -6.35
N ASP A 106 2.52 15.29 -7.24
CA ASP A 106 1.54 16.34 -7.00
C ASP A 106 0.10 15.83 -7.20
N ALA A 107 -0.89 16.70 -6.95
CA ALA A 107 -2.31 16.36 -7.11
C ALA A 107 -2.73 16.06 -8.57
N ALA A 108 -1.90 16.43 -9.56
CA ALA A 108 -2.09 16.09 -10.96
C ALA A 108 -1.43 14.74 -11.34
N GLY A 109 -0.77 14.08 -10.38
CA GLY A 109 -0.04 12.82 -10.60
C GLY A 109 1.32 13.02 -11.24
N LYS A 110 1.81 14.25 -11.37
CA LYS A 110 3.17 14.50 -11.88
C LYS A 110 4.16 14.04 -10.82
N SER A 111 5.11 13.20 -11.23
CA SER A 111 6.22 12.80 -10.36
C SER A 111 7.11 14.00 -10.05
N LEU A 112 7.36 14.22 -8.77
CA LEU A 112 8.26 15.24 -8.24
C LEU A 112 9.55 14.64 -7.69
N GLY A 113 9.60 13.33 -7.50
CA GLY A 113 10.77 12.62 -7.00
C GLY A 113 10.37 11.39 -6.18
N SER A 114 11.19 11.06 -5.19
CA SER A 114 10.94 9.90 -4.33
C SER A 114 11.50 10.06 -2.92
N ALA A 115 11.09 9.14 -2.05
CA ALA A 115 11.74 8.91 -0.77
C ALA A 115 12.07 7.43 -0.59
N VAL A 116 13.19 7.13 0.07
CA VAL A 116 13.59 5.76 0.44
C VAL A 116 13.67 5.66 1.95
N LEU A 117 13.04 4.64 2.51
CA LEU A 117 13.02 4.40 3.95
C LEU A 117 14.01 3.30 4.33
N THR A 118 14.75 3.53 5.42
CA THR A 118 15.69 2.54 5.97
C THR A 118 15.55 2.48 7.49
N ALA A 119 15.48 1.27 8.05
CA ALA A 119 15.49 1.11 9.50
C ALA A 119 16.81 1.64 10.08
N ALA A 120 16.72 2.44 11.14
CA ALA A 120 17.85 3.05 11.84
C ALA A 120 17.76 2.75 13.35
N PRO A 121 18.87 2.87 14.11
CA PRO A 121 18.86 2.52 15.54
C PRO A 121 17.83 3.26 16.40
N GLN A 122 17.42 4.47 16.01
CA GLN A 122 16.49 5.33 16.76
C GLN A 122 15.12 5.49 16.09
N GLY A 123 14.88 4.82 14.96
CA GLY A 123 13.65 4.98 14.20
C GLY A 123 13.81 4.58 12.73
N VAL A 124 13.29 5.42 11.83
CA VAL A 124 13.38 5.20 10.38
C VAL A 124 14.02 6.41 9.71
N SER A 125 15.13 6.19 8.99
CA SER A 125 15.71 7.19 8.09
C SER A 125 14.87 7.29 6.81
N VAL A 126 14.55 8.50 6.40
CA VAL A 126 13.78 8.85 5.20
C VAL A 126 14.66 9.74 4.33
N LYS A 127 15.23 9.15 3.28
CA LYS A 127 16.02 9.88 2.30
C LYS A 127 15.11 10.40 1.20
N VAL A 128 14.90 11.71 1.14
CA VAL A 128 14.02 12.39 0.18
C VAL A 128 14.86 13.03 -0.92
N SER A 129 14.43 12.90 -2.17
CA SER A 129 14.98 13.63 -3.32
C SER A 129 13.82 14.09 -4.19
N VAL A 130 13.65 15.40 -4.32
CA VAL A 130 12.52 16.02 -5.05
C VAL A 130 12.97 17.19 -5.91
N SER A 131 12.15 17.52 -6.89
CA SER A 131 12.33 18.63 -7.83
C SER A 131 10.99 19.25 -8.23
N GLY A 132 11.03 20.50 -8.69
CA GLY A 132 9.85 21.20 -9.16
C GLY A 132 8.95 21.75 -8.05
N LEU A 133 9.47 21.84 -6.83
CA LEU A 133 8.82 22.53 -5.71
C LEU A 133 9.19 24.02 -5.71
N THR A 134 8.41 24.84 -5.01
CA THR A 134 8.77 26.24 -4.78
C THR A 134 9.99 26.35 -3.86
N PRO A 135 10.92 27.29 -4.07
CA PRO A 135 12.03 27.49 -3.15
C PRO A 135 11.56 27.91 -1.75
N GLY A 136 12.22 27.41 -0.71
CA GLY A 136 11.92 27.71 0.69
C GLY A 136 11.79 26.47 1.57
N LEU A 137 11.33 26.69 2.80
CA LEU A 137 11.05 25.60 3.75
C LEU A 137 9.63 25.06 3.53
N HIS A 138 9.52 23.74 3.54
CA HIS A 138 8.26 23.01 3.40
C HIS A 138 8.11 22.01 4.55
N GLY A 139 6.98 22.05 5.25
CA GLY A 139 6.61 21.03 6.21
C GLY A 139 6.53 19.67 5.52
N ILE A 140 7.04 18.63 6.16
CA ILE A 140 6.98 17.26 5.66
C ILE A 140 6.60 16.35 6.80
N HIS A 141 5.60 15.49 6.60
CA HIS A 141 5.05 14.66 7.66
C HIS A 141 4.73 13.26 7.17
N VAL A 142 4.84 12.28 8.06
CA VAL A 142 4.16 11.01 7.86
C VAL A 142 2.72 11.14 8.34
N HIS A 143 1.77 10.82 7.48
CA HIS A 143 0.34 10.83 7.77
C HIS A 143 -0.17 9.44 8.12
N GLU A 144 -1.25 9.36 8.88
CA GLU A 144 -1.70 8.12 9.52
C GLU A 144 -2.19 7.03 8.54
N SER A 145 -2.63 7.43 7.34
CA SER A 145 -3.24 6.55 6.34
C SER A 145 -2.59 6.70 4.95
N ALA A 146 -2.78 5.69 4.10
CA ALA A 146 -2.46 5.77 2.68
C ALA A 146 -3.36 6.78 1.95
N ILE A 147 -2.78 7.44 0.95
CA ILE A 147 -3.47 8.29 -0.02
C ILE A 147 -4.26 7.39 -0.99
N GLN A 148 -5.54 7.71 -1.17
CA GLN A 148 -6.44 7.17 -2.17
C GLN A 148 -6.87 8.32 -3.08
N GLY A 149 -6.63 8.20 -4.39
CA GLY A 149 -6.79 9.32 -5.32
C GLY A 149 -5.63 10.31 -5.23
N SER A 150 -5.88 11.58 -5.54
CA SER A 150 -4.81 12.59 -5.68
C SER A 150 -5.00 13.87 -4.84
N ASP A 151 -6.08 13.99 -4.08
CA ASP A 151 -6.34 15.19 -3.27
C ASP A 151 -5.71 15.13 -1.86
N PHE A 152 -4.97 14.05 -1.58
CA PHE A 152 -4.26 13.77 -0.33
C PHE A 152 -5.11 13.69 0.94
N LYS A 153 -6.44 13.92 0.89
CA LYS A 153 -7.28 14.05 2.09
C LYS A 153 -7.40 12.74 2.86
N THR A 154 -7.44 11.62 2.15
CA THR A 154 -7.60 10.30 2.76
C THR A 154 -6.41 9.89 3.63
N ALA A 155 -5.29 10.59 3.51
CA ALA A 155 -4.13 10.36 4.37
C ALA A 155 -4.42 10.66 5.85
N GLY A 156 -5.48 11.42 6.16
CA GLY A 156 -5.84 11.74 7.54
C GLY A 156 -4.90 12.75 8.20
N GLY A 157 -4.80 12.71 9.52
CA GLY A 157 -3.88 13.53 10.32
C GLY A 157 -2.42 13.06 10.24
N HIS A 158 -1.54 13.72 10.99
CA HIS A 158 -0.18 13.25 11.17
C HIS A 158 -0.19 11.92 11.93
N PHE A 159 0.77 11.05 11.66
CA PHE A 159 0.88 9.78 12.35
C PHE A 159 1.23 10.00 13.82
N ASN A 160 0.28 9.68 14.70
CA ASN A 160 0.35 9.98 16.13
C ASN A 160 -0.20 8.82 16.99
N PRO A 161 0.50 7.68 17.05
CA PRO A 161 0.03 6.55 17.87
C PRO A 161 0.05 6.86 19.38
N GLU A 162 0.89 7.80 19.81
CA GLU A 162 1.05 8.17 21.22
C GLU A 162 0.06 9.25 21.71
N GLY A 163 -0.76 9.81 20.82
CA GLY A 163 -1.77 10.83 21.18
C GLY A 163 -1.18 12.15 21.69
N LYS A 164 0.04 12.50 21.25
CA LYS A 164 0.72 13.77 21.59
C LYS A 164 0.15 14.96 20.82
N LYS A 165 0.55 16.18 21.19
CA LYS A 165 0.32 17.36 20.35
C LYS A 165 1.38 17.47 19.25
N HIS A 166 1.13 18.31 18.27
CA HIS A 166 2.06 18.58 17.19
C HIS A 166 3.25 19.41 17.65
N GLY A 167 4.41 19.12 17.06
CA GLY A 167 5.55 20.01 17.00
C GLY A 167 6.64 19.75 18.04
N HIS A 168 7.89 19.74 17.61
CA HIS A 168 9.07 19.51 18.47
C HIS A 168 9.33 20.64 19.48
N ASP A 169 8.85 21.85 19.19
CA ASP A 169 8.93 23.02 20.07
C ASP A 169 7.68 23.16 20.97
N ASN A 170 6.73 22.22 20.89
CA ASN A 170 5.59 22.13 21.77
C ASN A 170 5.93 21.23 22.98
N PRO A 171 5.82 21.70 24.23
CA PRO A 171 6.14 20.90 25.42
C PRO A 171 5.25 19.66 25.60
N GLU A 172 4.10 19.61 24.93
CA GLU A 172 3.18 18.46 24.91
C GLU A 172 3.34 17.59 23.64
N GLY A 173 4.31 17.92 22.79
CA GLY A 173 4.59 17.25 21.53
C GLY A 173 5.75 16.26 21.57
N ALA A 174 6.19 15.72 20.43
CA ALA A 174 5.65 15.87 19.06
C ALA A 174 4.87 14.61 18.62
N HIS A 175 4.14 14.68 17.50
CA HIS A 175 3.67 13.45 16.83
C HIS A 175 4.87 12.66 16.31
N ILE A 176 4.78 11.32 16.24
CA ILE A 176 5.83 10.50 15.61
C ILE A 176 6.05 10.90 14.14
N GLY A 177 4.98 11.27 13.44
CA GLY A 177 5.04 11.69 12.05
C GLY A 177 5.59 13.10 11.80
N ASP A 178 5.92 13.87 12.85
CA ASP A 178 6.46 15.22 12.71
C ASP A 178 7.96 15.17 12.38
N LEU A 179 8.36 15.70 11.22
CA LEU A 179 9.77 15.77 10.79
C LEU A 179 10.26 17.21 10.80
N VAL A 180 11.57 17.40 10.67
CA VAL A 180 12.12 18.72 10.33
C VAL A 180 11.72 19.11 8.90
N ASN A 181 11.54 20.41 8.68
CA ASN A 181 11.23 20.99 7.37
C ASN A 181 12.22 20.54 6.29
N LEU A 182 11.68 20.32 5.09
CA LEU A 182 12.46 20.13 3.88
C LEU A 182 12.87 21.49 3.29
N GLU A 183 14.17 21.71 3.11
CA GLU A 183 14.68 22.92 2.47
C GLU A 183 14.80 22.74 0.96
N VAL A 184 13.96 23.45 0.21
CA VAL A 184 13.98 23.49 -1.26
C VAL A 184 14.84 24.65 -1.73
N LYS A 185 15.84 24.33 -2.55
CA LYS A 185 16.80 25.28 -3.13
C LYS A 185 16.13 26.19 -4.16
N ALA A 186 16.84 27.25 -4.55
CA ALA A 186 16.38 28.22 -5.54
C ALA A 186 16.03 27.62 -6.92
N ASP A 187 16.61 26.47 -7.28
CA ASP A 187 16.31 25.73 -8.51
C ASP A 187 15.08 24.79 -8.38
N GLY A 188 14.42 24.80 -7.23
CA GLY A 188 13.24 23.98 -6.95
C GLY A 188 13.57 22.53 -6.57
N THR A 189 14.83 22.22 -6.27
CA THR A 189 15.27 20.87 -5.84
C THR A 189 15.50 20.79 -4.33
N ALA A 190 15.30 19.60 -3.77
CA ALA A 190 15.69 19.30 -2.38
C ALA A 190 16.21 17.87 -2.28
N GLU A 191 17.26 17.69 -1.49
CA GLU A 191 17.74 16.39 -1.04
C GLU A 191 17.98 16.46 0.46
N ALA A 192 17.39 15.53 1.21
CA ALA A 192 17.51 15.49 2.66
C ALA A 192 17.46 14.04 3.16
N GLU A 193 18.09 13.81 4.30
CA GLU A 193 17.92 12.58 5.07
C GLU A 193 17.32 12.98 6.42
N LEU A 194 16.08 12.52 6.65
CA LEU A 194 15.26 12.87 7.80
C LEU A 194 15.11 11.64 8.70
N LEU A 195 14.99 11.84 10.00
CA LEU A 195 14.75 10.73 10.94
C LEU A 195 13.33 10.83 11.49
N VAL A 196 12.55 9.76 11.30
CA VAL A 196 11.29 9.57 12.03
C VAL A 196 11.63 8.81 13.31
N GLU A 197 11.84 9.55 14.39
CA GLU A 197 12.23 8.97 15.69
C GLU A 197 11.12 8.08 16.28
N GLY A 198 11.49 6.94 16.86
CA GLY A 198 10.55 5.99 17.48
C GLY A 198 9.73 5.14 16.51
N ALA A 199 9.80 5.41 15.20
CA ALA A 199 9.09 4.65 14.18
C ALA A 199 9.76 3.32 13.80
N THR A 200 8.99 2.42 13.20
CA THR A 200 9.49 1.13 12.69
C THR A 200 9.09 0.88 11.24
N LEU A 201 9.72 -0.11 10.60
CA LEU A 201 9.30 -0.67 9.30
C LEU A 201 8.81 -2.12 9.46
N THR A 202 8.24 -2.44 10.62
CA THR A 202 7.77 -3.78 10.96
C THR A 202 6.27 -3.87 10.72
N ALA A 203 5.82 -4.78 9.87
CA ALA A 203 4.38 -4.93 9.61
C ALA A 203 3.63 -5.34 10.90
N GLY A 204 2.53 -4.65 11.21
CA GLY A 204 1.70 -4.90 12.39
C GLY A 204 2.19 -4.25 13.69
N ASP A 205 3.36 -3.61 13.69
CA ASP A 205 3.83 -2.81 14.82
C ASP A 205 3.06 -1.48 14.92
N GLU A 206 2.76 -1.03 16.14
CA GLU A 206 1.97 0.18 16.38
C GLU A 206 2.66 1.46 15.87
N HIS A 207 4.00 1.47 15.87
CA HIS A 207 4.83 2.57 15.37
C HIS A 207 5.27 2.38 13.92
N SER A 208 4.72 1.38 13.21
CA SER A 208 5.09 1.07 11.83
C SER A 208 4.71 2.18 10.87
N LEU A 209 5.61 2.54 9.95
CA LEU A 209 5.31 3.48 8.87
C LEU A 209 4.71 2.79 7.63
N LEU A 210 4.69 1.46 7.58
CA LEU A 210 4.17 0.73 6.41
C LEU A 210 2.66 0.98 6.24
N GLY A 211 2.21 1.21 5.00
CA GLY A 211 0.81 1.49 4.69
C GLY A 211 0.33 2.90 5.00
N LYS A 212 1.26 3.78 5.44
CA LYS A 212 1.02 5.21 5.67
C LYS A 212 1.36 6.04 4.43
N SER A 213 1.43 7.35 4.58
CA SER A 213 1.88 8.23 3.50
C SER A 213 2.86 9.29 3.99
N LEU A 214 3.73 9.75 3.09
CA LEU A 214 4.61 10.89 3.29
C LEU A 214 4.03 12.06 2.51
N ILE A 215 3.87 13.22 3.16
CA ILE A 215 3.25 14.41 2.57
C ILE A 215 4.17 15.62 2.76
N ILE A 216 4.33 16.39 1.69
CA ILE A 216 5.01 17.69 1.67
C ILE A 216 3.94 18.78 1.56
N HIS A 217 4.06 19.80 2.40
CA HIS A 217 3.12 20.90 2.53
C HIS A 217 3.58 22.16 1.79
N ALA A 218 2.68 23.12 1.59
CA ALA A 218 2.90 24.34 0.83
C ALA A 218 3.83 25.35 1.52
N ALA A 219 3.87 25.34 2.85
CA ALA A 219 4.62 26.28 3.67
C ALA A 219 5.45 25.54 4.73
N ALA A 220 6.32 26.30 5.39
CA ALA A 220 7.10 25.80 6.51
C ALA A 220 6.21 25.40 7.69
N ASP A 221 6.59 24.30 8.33
CA ASP A 221 6.12 23.94 9.67
C ASP A 221 6.76 24.88 10.71
N ASP A 222 5.96 25.46 11.61
CA ASP A 222 6.39 26.28 12.74
C ASP A 222 6.85 25.49 13.98
N TYR A 223 6.81 24.16 13.90
CA TYR A 223 7.16 23.14 14.89
C TYR A 223 6.41 23.25 16.22
N LYS A 224 5.24 23.90 16.26
CA LYS A 224 4.56 24.17 17.52
C LYS A 224 3.03 24.15 17.45
N THR A 225 2.45 24.69 16.40
CA THR A 225 1.01 24.97 16.36
C THR A 225 0.21 23.70 16.06
N ASP A 226 -0.64 23.28 17.00
CA ASP A 226 -1.60 22.21 16.72
C ASP A 226 -2.59 22.58 15.61
N PRO A 227 -2.99 21.63 14.73
CA PRO A 227 -2.56 20.22 14.71
C PRO A 227 -1.42 19.92 13.72
N SER A 228 -0.82 20.93 13.06
CA SER A 228 -0.02 20.71 11.83
C SER A 228 1.03 21.79 11.52
N GLY A 229 1.34 22.63 12.50
CA GLY A 229 2.44 23.58 12.40
C GLY A 229 2.19 24.75 11.46
N ASN A 230 0.92 25.01 11.12
CA ASN A 230 0.53 25.98 10.09
C ASN A 230 1.19 25.76 8.71
N SER A 231 1.56 24.51 8.40
CA SER A 231 2.28 24.15 7.16
C SER A 231 1.46 24.36 5.87
N GLY A 232 0.15 24.62 5.98
CA GLY A 232 -0.72 24.90 4.85
C GLY A 232 -1.09 23.66 4.02
N ASP A 233 -1.44 23.90 2.75
CA ASP A 233 -1.97 22.87 1.86
C ASP A 233 -1.00 21.72 1.59
N ARG A 234 -1.53 20.53 1.29
CA ARG A 234 -0.74 19.36 0.88
C ARG A 234 -0.42 19.48 -0.61
N ILE A 235 0.84 19.63 -0.96
CA ILE A 235 1.25 19.92 -2.36
C ILE A 235 1.85 18.70 -3.07
N ALA A 236 2.41 17.77 -2.30
CA ALA A 236 2.93 16.52 -2.82
C ALA A 236 2.79 15.41 -1.79
N GLY A 237 2.70 14.17 -2.26
CA GLY A 237 2.73 13.02 -1.38
C GLY A 237 2.88 11.69 -2.10
N GLY A 238 3.11 10.66 -1.32
CA GLY A 238 3.27 9.29 -1.78
C GLY A 238 3.00 8.28 -0.67
N ASN A 239 2.60 7.07 -1.05
CA ASN A 239 2.32 6.00 -0.10
C ASN A 239 3.59 5.27 0.30
N ILE A 240 3.71 4.98 1.60
CA ILE A 240 4.74 4.10 2.13
C ILE A 240 4.25 2.65 1.88
N PRO A 241 4.93 1.88 1.03
CA PRO A 241 4.44 0.57 0.61
C PRO A 241 4.47 -0.45 1.77
N GLN A 242 3.67 -1.51 1.68
CA GLN A 242 3.53 -2.56 2.71
C GLN A 242 3.56 -3.99 2.15
#